data_AF-A0A7S0LPW1-F1
#
_entry.id   AF-A0A7S0LPW1-F1
#
_cell.length_a   1.000
_cell.length_b   1.000
_cell.length_c   1.000
_cell.angle_alpha   90.00
_cell.angle_beta   90.00
_cell.angle_gamma   90.00
#
_symmetry.space_group_name_H-M   'P 1'
#
loop_
_entity.id
_entity.type
_entity.pdbx_description
1 polymer ?
#
loop_
_entity_poly.entity_id
_entity_poly.type
_entity_poly.pdbx_seq_one_letter_code
_entity_poly.pdbx_strand_id
1 'polypeptide(L)'
;LDVDLRTCCEEKAASEREVHTLQGSLNAVQSRLAEAKSKLRRKEYLKVDEEHATKLIEVKTMELTIKDLENYEKALARALIDFHKTKMTDINKTVNELWNKTYKGSDIDGIKICSEHNGETASGSRKIAYRVVMRKDKTELDMRGRCSAGQKVLACLVIRLPPPPALLL
;
A
#
# COMPACT_ATOMS: atom_id res chain seq x y z
N LEU A 1 60.45 48.58 51.84
CA LEU A 1 60.66 47.40 52.71
C LEU A 1 59.38 47.02 53.45
N ASP A 2 58.85 47.84 54.38
CA ASP A 2 57.64 47.48 55.15
C ASP A 2 56.33 47.61 54.33
N VAL A 3 56.26 48.60 53.42
CA VAL A 3 55.14 48.75 52.47
C VAL A 3 55.16 47.64 51.42
N ASP A 4 56.33 47.30 50.87
CA ASP A 4 56.47 46.21 49.89
C ASP A 4 56.14 44.84 50.48
N LEU A 5 56.46 44.62 51.77
CA LEU A 5 56.06 43.41 52.50
C LEU A 5 54.54 43.30 52.64
N ARG A 6 53.84 44.42 52.93
CA ARG A 6 52.38 44.45 53.05
C ARG A 6 51.70 44.18 51.71
N THR A 7 52.13 44.83 50.63
CA THR A 7 51.59 44.60 49.28
C THR A 7 51.79 43.15 48.83
N CYS A 8 52.97 42.57 49.11
CA CYS A 8 53.26 41.15 48.84
C CYS A 8 52.37 40.21 49.67
N CYS A 9 52.08 40.54 50.94
CA CYS A 9 51.14 39.77 51.76
C CYS A 9 49.70 39.84 51.24
N GLU A 10 49.26 41.01 50.74
CA GLU A 10 47.92 41.19 50.17
C GLU A 10 47.76 40.44 48.84
N GLU A 11 48.77 40.49 47.96
CA GLU A 11 48.80 39.73 46.71
C GLU A 11 48.81 38.21 46.96
N LYS A 12 49.59 37.75 47.95
CA LYS A 12 49.58 36.34 48.37
C LYS A 12 48.20 35.92 48.89
N ALA A 13 47.56 36.73 49.74
CA ALA A 13 46.22 36.45 50.25
C ALA A 13 45.14 36.48 49.14
N ALA A 14 45.28 37.35 48.14
CA ALA A 14 44.40 37.39 46.98
C ALA A 14 44.54 36.13 46.12
N SER A 15 45.79 35.70 45.84
CA SER A 15 46.07 34.47 45.11
C SER A 15 45.57 33.22 45.87
N GLU A 16 45.75 33.17 47.19
CA GLU A 16 45.22 32.07 48.03
C GLU A 16 43.68 32.01 47.99
N ARG A 17 42.99 33.16 48.01
CA ARG A 17 41.52 33.21 47.84
C ARG A 17 41.09 32.70 46.47
N GLU A 18 41.78 33.12 45.41
CA GLU A 18 41.49 32.67 44.05
C GLU A 18 41.68 31.15 43.92
N VAL A 19 42.77 30.60 44.47
CA VAL A 19 43.00 29.15 44.55
C VAL A 19 41.86 28.44 45.29
N HIS A 20 41.41 28.96 46.43
CA HIS A 20 40.28 28.39 47.18
C HIS A 20 38.96 28.43 46.38
N THR A 21 38.67 29.53 45.67
CA THR A 21 37.46 29.64 44.84
C THR A 21 37.50 28.68 43.64
N LEU A 22 38.66 28.56 42.99
CA LEU A 22 38.86 27.62 41.88
C LEU A 22 38.78 26.17 42.36
N GLN A 23 39.31 25.84 43.54
CA GLN A 23 39.13 24.53 44.15
C GLN A 23 37.68 24.22 44.50
N GLY A 24 36.93 25.19 45.04
CA GLY A 24 35.49 25.03 45.28
C GLY A 24 34.72 24.73 44.00
N SER A 25 35.00 25.48 42.94
CA SER A 25 34.40 25.27 41.61
C SER A 25 34.79 23.91 41.01
N LEU A 26 36.07 23.53 41.10
CA LEU A 26 36.57 22.24 40.64
C LEU A 26 35.87 21.08 41.35
N ASN A 27 35.71 21.17 42.67
CA ASN A 27 35.02 20.16 43.47
C ASN A 27 33.53 20.06 43.09
N ALA A 28 32.87 21.19 42.84
CA ALA A 28 31.48 21.21 42.37
C ALA A 28 31.32 20.56 40.98
N VAL A 29 32.23 20.85 40.05
CA VAL A 29 32.24 20.23 38.71
C VAL A 29 32.54 18.74 38.80
N GLN A 30 33.50 18.32 39.63
CA GLN A 30 33.80 16.91 39.86
C GLN A 30 32.61 16.15 40.47
N SER A 31 31.90 16.77 41.42
CA SER A 31 30.70 16.19 42.02
C SER A 31 29.59 16.00 40.98
N ARG A 32 29.32 17.02 40.14
CA ARG A 32 28.36 16.91 39.03
C ARG A 32 28.76 15.86 37.99
N LEU A 33 30.04 15.76 37.68
CA LEU A 33 30.57 14.74 36.77
C LEU A 33 30.36 13.33 37.34
N ALA A 34 30.62 13.14 38.64
CA ALA A 34 30.40 11.87 39.31
C ALA A 34 28.92 11.48 39.33
N GLU A 35 28.03 12.45 39.60
CA GLU A 35 26.58 12.24 39.58
C GLU A 35 26.08 11.89 38.17
N ALA A 36 26.53 12.61 37.13
CA ALA A 36 26.18 12.33 35.74
C ALA A 36 26.68 10.94 35.29
N LYS A 37 27.92 10.57 35.66
CA LYS A 37 28.46 9.23 35.41
C LYS A 37 27.67 8.14 36.13
N SER A 38 27.22 8.40 37.36
CA SER A 38 26.36 7.48 38.11
C SER A 38 25.00 7.31 37.45
N LYS A 39 24.38 8.41 36.97
CA LYS A 39 23.13 8.37 36.20
C LYS A 39 23.27 7.57 34.91
N LEU A 40 24.35 7.74 34.16
CA LEU A 40 24.61 7.00 32.92
C LEU A 40 24.84 5.49 33.16
N ARG A 41 25.34 5.11 34.35
CA ARG A 41 25.53 3.71 34.76
C ARG A 41 24.26 3.02 35.23
N ARG A 42 23.13 3.73 35.34
CA ARG A 42 21.86 3.09 35.67
C ARG A 42 21.51 2.08 34.57
N LYS A 43 20.95 0.93 34.98
CA LYS A 43 20.59 -0.17 34.08
C LYS A 43 19.71 0.27 32.91
N GLU A 44 18.86 1.27 33.15
CA GLU A 44 17.95 1.87 32.16
C GLU A 44 18.68 2.56 31.01
N TYR A 45 19.90 3.09 31.21
CA TYR A 45 20.65 3.81 30.17
C TYR A 45 21.74 2.94 29.51
N LEU A 46 22.06 1.80 30.10
CA LEU A 46 23.15 0.94 29.64
C LEU A 46 22.83 0.22 28.32
N LYS A 47 21.55 -0.09 28.08
CA LYS A 47 21.07 -0.84 26.91
C LYS A 47 20.29 0.01 25.91
N VAL A 48 20.18 1.32 26.14
CA VAL A 48 19.35 2.21 25.33
C VAL A 48 19.77 2.21 23.88
N ASP A 49 21.08 2.16 23.60
CA ASP A 49 21.57 2.13 22.22
C ASP A 49 21.19 0.83 21.50
N GLU A 50 21.27 -0.31 22.18
CA GLU A 50 20.86 -1.61 21.64
C GLU A 50 19.34 -1.68 21.43
N GLU A 51 18.56 -1.21 22.41
CA GLU A 51 17.09 -1.16 22.33
C GLU A 51 16.63 -0.18 21.25
N HIS A 52 17.25 0.99 21.15
CA HIS A 52 16.97 1.98 20.12
C HIS A 52 17.31 1.43 18.74
N ALA A 53 18.47 0.80 18.56
CA ALA A 53 18.83 0.16 17.29
C ALA A 53 17.81 -0.93 16.91
N THR A 54 17.40 -1.76 17.86
CA THR A 54 16.37 -2.79 17.65
C THR A 54 15.04 -2.18 17.22
N LYS A 55 14.57 -1.14 17.92
CA LYS A 55 13.33 -0.45 17.59
C LYS A 55 13.40 0.30 16.27
N LEU A 56 14.55 0.86 15.93
CA LEU A 56 14.76 1.53 14.65
C LEU A 56 14.66 0.52 13.48
N ILE A 57 15.25 -0.66 13.63
CA ILE A 57 15.12 -1.75 12.65
C ILE A 57 13.66 -2.18 12.51
N GLU A 58 12.94 -2.35 13.62
CA GLU A 58 11.52 -2.70 13.63
C GLU A 58 10.68 -1.68 12.87
N VAL A 59 10.84 -0.38 13.18
CA VAL A 59 10.13 0.71 12.49
C VAL A 59 10.44 0.73 11.00
N LYS A 60 11.73 0.62 10.62
CA LYS A 60 12.12 0.59 9.21
C LYS A 60 11.55 -0.61 8.47
N THR A 61 11.50 -1.76 9.12
CA THR A 61 10.92 -2.98 8.55
C THR A 61 9.41 -2.83 8.36
N MET A 62 8.71 -2.22 9.32
CA MET A 62 7.28 -1.92 9.20
C MET A 62 6.99 -0.93 8.07
N GLU A 63 7.78 0.14 7.93
CA GLU A 63 7.65 1.10 6.82
C GLU A 63 7.77 0.42 5.45
N LEU A 64 8.76 -0.48 5.30
CA LEU A 64 8.92 -1.26 4.07
C LEU A 64 7.73 -2.20 3.84
N THR A 65 7.26 -2.86 4.89
CA THR A 65 6.11 -3.79 4.82
C THR A 65 4.84 -3.07 4.38
N ILE A 66 4.57 -1.87 4.90
CA ILE A 66 3.42 -1.05 4.49
C ILE A 66 3.50 -0.74 3.00
N LYS A 67 4.67 -0.31 2.53
CA LYS A 67 4.89 0.01 1.10
C LYS A 67 4.69 -1.22 0.21
N ASP A 68 5.14 -2.39 0.66
CA ASP A 68 4.95 -3.64 -0.07
C ASP A 68 3.47 -4.03 -0.13
N LEU A 69 2.72 -3.90 0.97
CA LEU A 69 1.28 -4.14 0.99
C LEU A 69 0.52 -3.24 0.01
N GLU A 70 0.85 -1.95 -0.05
CA GLU A 70 0.26 -1.02 -1.03
C GLU A 70 0.56 -1.44 -2.48
N ASN A 71 1.77 -1.93 -2.74
CA ASN A 71 2.14 -2.43 -4.07
C ASN A 71 1.38 -3.71 -4.41
N TYR A 72 1.23 -4.64 -3.46
CA TYR A 72 0.48 -5.87 -3.65
C TYR A 72 -1.01 -5.62 -3.89
N GLU A 73 -1.63 -4.68 -3.17
CA GLU A 73 -3.03 -4.31 -3.38
C GLU A 73 -3.26 -3.82 -4.82
N LYS A 74 -2.40 -2.92 -5.31
CA LYS A 74 -2.46 -2.40 -6.69
C LYS A 74 -2.21 -3.48 -7.74
N ALA A 75 -1.21 -4.33 -7.52
CA ALA A 75 -0.89 -5.44 -8.43
C ALA A 75 -2.04 -6.44 -8.51
N LEU A 76 -2.63 -6.80 -7.37
CA LEU A 76 -3.79 -7.71 -7.29
C LEU A 76 -5.01 -7.11 -7.98
N ALA A 77 -5.30 -5.83 -7.73
CA ALA A 77 -6.38 -5.10 -8.38
C ALA A 77 -6.27 -5.16 -9.91
N ARG A 78 -5.07 -4.92 -10.44
CA ARG A 78 -4.78 -5.00 -11.88
C ARG A 78 -4.94 -6.42 -12.41
N ALA A 79 -4.32 -7.40 -11.74
CA ALA A 79 -4.42 -8.81 -12.14
C ALA A 79 -5.87 -9.30 -12.19
N LEU A 80 -6.72 -8.85 -11.26
CA LEU A 80 -8.14 -9.20 -11.25
C LEU A 80 -8.90 -8.62 -12.45
N ILE A 81 -8.62 -7.37 -12.83
CA ILE A 81 -9.22 -6.74 -14.01
C ILE A 81 -8.78 -7.46 -15.28
N ASP A 82 -7.49 -7.74 -15.41
CA ASP A 82 -6.91 -8.41 -16.58
C ASP A 82 -7.44 -9.86 -16.70
N PHE A 83 -7.57 -10.56 -15.57
CA PHE A 83 -8.20 -11.88 -15.52
C PHE A 83 -9.67 -11.82 -15.97
N HIS A 84 -10.45 -10.87 -15.44
CA HIS A 84 -11.85 -10.71 -15.82
C HIS A 84 -12.01 -10.40 -17.31
N LYS A 85 -11.16 -9.51 -17.86
CA LYS A 85 -11.14 -9.17 -19.29
C LYS A 85 -10.81 -10.38 -20.15
N THR A 86 -9.81 -11.17 -19.75
CA THR A 86 -9.43 -12.40 -20.44
C THR A 86 -10.59 -13.39 -20.45
N LYS A 87 -11.18 -13.66 -19.27
CA LYS A 87 -12.34 -14.55 -19.15
C LYS A 87 -13.54 -14.08 -19.97
N MET A 88 -13.83 -12.78 -19.97
CA MET A 88 -14.93 -12.25 -20.78
C MET A 88 -14.68 -12.40 -22.28
N THR A 89 -13.42 -12.29 -22.71
CA THR A 89 -13.03 -12.53 -24.11
C THR A 89 -13.24 -13.99 -24.49
N ASP A 90 -12.81 -14.93 -23.64
CA ASP A 90 -13.01 -16.36 -23.86
C ASP A 90 -14.51 -16.73 -23.92
N ILE A 91 -15.30 -16.22 -22.95
CA ILE A 91 -16.75 -16.43 -22.91
C ILE A 91 -17.41 -15.89 -24.17
N ASN A 92 -17.08 -14.67 -24.59
CA ASN A 92 -17.65 -14.05 -25.78
C ASN A 92 -17.30 -14.81 -27.07
N LYS A 93 -16.09 -15.37 -27.14
CA LYS A 93 -15.69 -16.23 -28.26
C LYS A 93 -16.61 -17.45 -28.35
N THR A 94 -16.77 -18.18 -27.24
CA THR A 94 -17.64 -19.37 -27.18
C THR A 94 -19.11 -19.03 -27.48
N VAL A 95 -19.64 -17.94 -26.89
CA VAL A 95 -21.01 -17.48 -27.11
C VAL A 95 -21.24 -17.17 -28.60
N ASN A 96 -20.30 -16.47 -29.25
CA ASN A 96 -20.44 -16.10 -30.65
C ASN A 96 -20.35 -17.34 -31.58
N GLU A 97 -19.46 -18.28 -31.27
CA GLU A 97 -19.36 -19.56 -32.01
C GLU A 97 -20.66 -20.38 -31.91
N LEU A 98 -21.24 -20.48 -30.72
CA LEU A 98 -22.51 -21.19 -30.51
C LEU A 98 -23.69 -20.48 -31.18
N TRP A 99 -23.72 -19.15 -31.12
CA TRP A 99 -24.73 -18.35 -31.81
C TRP A 99 -24.71 -18.63 -33.31
N ASN A 100 -23.55 -18.57 -33.95
CA ASN A 100 -23.41 -18.80 -35.39
C ASN A 100 -23.77 -20.23 -35.82
N LYS A 101 -23.58 -21.22 -34.93
CA LYS A 101 -24.00 -22.60 -35.19
C LYS A 101 -25.53 -22.76 -35.13
N THR A 102 -26.17 -22.11 -34.16
CA THR A 102 -27.59 -22.35 -33.81
C THR A 102 -28.57 -21.38 -34.46
N TYR A 103 -28.21 -20.11 -34.58
CA TYR A 103 -29.04 -19.08 -35.20
C TYR A 103 -28.95 -19.15 -36.72
N LYS A 104 -30.11 -19.22 -37.39
CA LYS A 104 -30.21 -19.28 -38.87
C LYS A 104 -30.76 -17.99 -39.49
N GLY A 105 -31.05 -16.97 -38.67
CA GLY A 105 -31.52 -15.67 -39.17
C GLY A 105 -30.36 -14.82 -39.69
N SER A 106 -30.63 -13.97 -40.69
CA SER A 106 -29.66 -13.04 -41.29
C SER A 106 -29.69 -11.64 -40.69
N ASP A 107 -30.56 -11.40 -39.71
CA ASP A 107 -30.79 -10.10 -39.10
C ASP A 107 -29.83 -9.76 -37.94
N ILE A 108 -29.13 -10.77 -37.41
CA ILE A 108 -28.16 -10.65 -36.30
C ILE A 108 -26.94 -11.52 -36.59
N ASP A 109 -25.78 -10.88 -36.73
CA ASP A 109 -24.52 -11.55 -37.06
C ASP A 109 -23.87 -12.25 -35.86
N GLY A 110 -24.16 -11.78 -34.65
CA GLY A 110 -23.53 -12.29 -33.44
C GLY A 110 -24.01 -11.58 -32.20
N ILE A 111 -23.74 -12.19 -31.03
CA ILE A 111 -24.05 -11.62 -29.73
C ILE A 111 -22.81 -11.64 -28.84
N LYS A 112 -22.70 -10.67 -27.94
CA LYS A 112 -21.63 -10.60 -26.94
C LYS A 112 -22.13 -10.01 -25.63
N ILE A 113 -21.48 -10.41 -24.56
CA ILE A 113 -21.63 -9.87 -23.22
C ILE A 113 -20.60 -8.75 -23.05
N CYS A 114 -21.08 -7.54 -22.81
CA CYS A 114 -20.26 -6.40 -22.45
C CYS A 114 -20.22 -6.27 -20.93
N SER A 115 -19.01 -6.21 -20.37
CA SER A 115 -18.78 -5.79 -19.00
C SER A 115 -18.31 -4.33 -18.98
N GLU A 116 -19.07 -3.48 -18.29
CA GLU A 116 -18.74 -2.07 -18.07
C GLU A 116 -18.32 -1.86 -16.61
N HIS A 117 -17.23 -1.13 -16.45
CA HIS A 117 -16.66 -0.83 -15.14
C HIS A 117 -17.22 0.50 -14.62
N ASN A 118 -18.22 0.44 -13.76
CA ASN A 118 -18.88 1.65 -13.24
C ASN A 118 -18.16 2.18 -12.00
N GLY A 119 -16.89 2.55 -12.18
CA GLY A 119 -16.07 3.22 -11.16
C GLY A 119 -15.89 2.48 -9.83
N GLU A 120 -15.09 3.08 -8.96
CA GLU A 120 -14.94 2.62 -7.57
C GLU A 120 -16.14 3.10 -6.75
N THR A 121 -16.81 2.19 -6.06
CA THR A 121 -17.79 2.59 -5.03
C THR A 121 -17.04 2.99 -3.75
N ALA A 122 -17.66 3.83 -2.92
CA ALA A 122 -17.12 4.27 -1.62
C ALA A 122 -16.77 3.11 -0.64
N SER A 123 -17.16 1.87 -0.96
CA SER A 123 -16.84 0.65 -0.21
C SER A 123 -15.62 -0.12 -0.77
N GLY A 124 -14.94 0.40 -1.80
CA GLY A 124 -13.86 -0.31 -2.50
C GLY A 124 -14.33 -1.48 -3.38
N SER A 125 -15.64 -1.78 -3.39
CA SER A 125 -16.22 -2.84 -4.22
C SER A 125 -16.49 -2.31 -5.63
N ARG A 126 -15.76 -2.82 -6.62
CA ARG A 126 -15.96 -2.47 -8.03
C ARG A 126 -17.23 -3.15 -8.54
N LYS A 127 -18.27 -2.36 -8.86
CA LYS A 127 -19.50 -2.87 -9.47
C LYS A 127 -19.31 -3.02 -10.97
N ILE A 128 -19.41 -4.26 -11.46
CA ILE A 128 -19.37 -4.56 -12.90
C ILE A 128 -20.82 -4.65 -13.40
N ALA A 129 -21.17 -3.79 -14.34
CA ALA A 129 -22.44 -3.85 -15.03
C ALA A 129 -22.31 -4.74 -16.28
N TYR A 130 -23.25 -5.66 -16.45
CA TYR A 130 -23.29 -6.54 -17.62
C TYR A 130 -24.49 -6.21 -18.50
N ARG A 131 -24.25 -6.18 -19.81
CA ARG A 131 -25.30 -6.08 -20.82
C ARG A 131 -25.00 -6.98 -22.01
N VAL A 132 -26.06 -7.47 -22.64
CA VAL A 132 -25.94 -8.28 -23.85
C VAL A 132 -26.19 -7.39 -25.05
N VAL A 133 -25.23 -7.36 -25.96
CA VAL A 133 -25.33 -6.60 -27.21
C VAL A 133 -25.27 -7.55 -28.38
N MET A 134 -25.99 -7.20 -29.44
CA MET A 134 -25.96 -7.87 -30.72
C MET A 134 -25.15 -7.05 -31.72
N ARG A 135 -24.48 -7.72 -32.64
CA ARG A 135 -23.88 -7.09 -33.82
C ARG A 135 -24.83 -7.27 -35.00
N LYS A 136 -25.11 -6.16 -35.67
CA LYS A 136 -25.82 -6.13 -36.94
C LYS A 136 -25.01 -5.30 -37.93
N ASP A 137 -24.55 -5.95 -38.99
CA ASP A 137 -23.60 -5.43 -39.95
C ASP A 137 -22.32 -4.93 -39.25
N LYS A 138 -22.15 -3.60 -39.18
CA LYS A 138 -21.01 -2.92 -38.54
C LYS A 138 -21.39 -2.20 -37.25
N THR A 139 -22.62 -2.35 -36.78
CA THR A 139 -23.12 -1.62 -35.61
C THR A 139 -23.41 -2.58 -34.46
N GLU A 140 -23.04 -2.15 -33.25
CA GLU A 140 -23.35 -2.87 -32.01
C GLU A 140 -24.55 -2.23 -31.33
N LEU A 141 -25.56 -3.06 -31.01
CA LEU A 141 -26.84 -2.62 -30.49
C LEU A 141 -27.18 -3.41 -29.22
N ASP A 142 -27.76 -2.75 -28.23
CA ASP A 142 -28.26 -3.45 -27.04
C ASP A 142 -29.42 -4.38 -27.41
N MET A 143 -29.40 -5.63 -26.94
CA MET A 143 -30.49 -6.57 -27.19
C MET A 143 -31.75 -6.23 -26.39
N ARG A 144 -31.60 -5.48 -25.28
CA ARG A 144 -32.72 -5.10 -24.42
C ARG A 144 -33.71 -4.21 -25.18
N GLY A 145 -34.95 -4.68 -25.29
CA GLY A 145 -36.02 -3.97 -25.99
C GLY A 145 -35.92 -3.99 -27.52
N ARG A 146 -34.94 -4.70 -28.11
CA ARG A 146 -34.72 -4.73 -29.56
C ARG A 146 -34.82 -6.13 -30.19
N CYS A 147 -34.91 -7.17 -29.38
CA CYS A 147 -35.00 -8.56 -29.84
C CYS A 147 -36.40 -9.17 -29.61
N SER A 148 -36.76 -10.12 -30.49
CA SER A 148 -37.98 -10.92 -30.38
C SER A 148 -37.93 -11.88 -29.18
N ALA A 149 -39.07 -12.45 -28.80
CA ALA A 149 -39.14 -13.43 -27.72
C ALA A 149 -38.26 -14.67 -28.01
N GLY A 150 -38.30 -15.19 -29.24
CA GLY A 150 -37.49 -16.34 -29.66
C GLY A 150 -35.98 -16.05 -29.60
N GLN A 151 -35.55 -14.88 -30.07
CA GLN A 151 -34.14 -14.47 -30.00
C GLN A 151 -33.65 -14.35 -28.56
N LYS A 152 -34.49 -13.82 -27.66
CA LYS A 152 -34.17 -13.75 -26.22
C LYS A 152 -34.01 -15.14 -25.61
N VAL A 153 -34.92 -16.07 -25.93
CA VAL A 153 -34.83 -17.45 -25.43
C VAL A 153 -33.55 -18.12 -25.95
N LEU A 154 -33.25 -18.00 -27.25
CA LEU A 154 -32.04 -18.58 -27.82
C LEU A 154 -30.77 -17.97 -27.21
N ALA A 155 -30.68 -16.65 -27.08
CA ALA A 155 -29.54 -15.97 -26.46
C ALA A 155 -29.33 -16.44 -25.02
N CYS A 156 -30.41 -16.58 -24.23
CA CYS A 156 -30.34 -17.13 -22.88
C CYS A 156 -29.81 -18.56 -22.85
N LEU A 157 -30.21 -19.41 -23.81
CA LEU A 157 -29.70 -20.79 -23.92
C LEU A 157 -28.23 -20.83 -24.28
N VAL A 158 -27.82 -20.06 -25.30
CA VAL A 158 -26.43 -19.98 -25.76
C VAL A 158 -25.50 -19.49 -24.65
N ILE A 159 -25.91 -18.49 -23.87
CA ILE A 159 -25.10 -17.95 -22.76
C ILE A 159 -25.00 -18.95 -21.60
N ARG A 160 -26.07 -19.72 -21.33
CA ARG A 160 -26.13 -20.67 -20.20
C ARG A 160 -25.51 -22.03 -20.48
N LEU A 161 -25.44 -22.45 -21.74
CA LEU A 161 -24.91 -23.74 -22.15
C LEU A 161 -23.52 -23.56 -22.75
N PRO A 162 -22.46 -23.42 -21.93
CA PRO A 162 -21.11 -23.57 -22.45
C PRO A 162 -20.95 -25.00 -22.99
N PRO A 163 -20.27 -25.21 -24.11
CA PRO A 163 -20.04 -26.56 -24.61
C PRO A 163 -19.17 -27.31 -23.60
N PRO A 164 -19.42 -28.62 -23.37
CA PRO A 164 -18.49 -29.43 -22.63
C PRO A 164 -17.12 -29.40 -23.35
N PRO A 165 -16.00 -29.34 -22.61
CA PRO A 165 -14.66 -29.21 -23.19
C PRO A 165 -14.29 -30.34 -24.19
N ALA A 166 -15.05 -31.43 -24.23
CA ALA A 166 -14.83 -32.59 -25.08
C ALA A 166 -15.32 -32.45 -26.55
N LEU A 167 -16.04 -31.39 -26.94
CA LEU A 167 -16.56 -31.21 -28.32
C LEU A 167 -15.67 -30.33 -29.22
N LEU A 168 -14.46 -29.98 -28.75
CA LEU A 168 -13.48 -29.17 -29.49
C LEU A 168 -12.15 -29.92 -29.77
N LEU A 169 -12.10 -31.23 -29.48
CA LEU A 169 -11.08 -32.17 -29.95
C LEU A 169 -11.73 -33.15 -30.93
#